data_AF-A0A1C4QLG3-F1
#
_entry.id   AF-A0A1C4QLG3-F1
#
_cell.length_a   1.000
_cell.length_b   1.000
_cell.length_c   1.000
_cell.angle_alpha   90.00
_cell.angle_beta   90.00
_cell.angle_gamma   90.00
#
_symmetry.space_group_name_H-M   'P 1'
#
loop_
_entity.id
_entity.type
_entity.pdbx_description
1 polymer ?
#
loop_
_entity_poly.entity_id
_entity_poly.type
_entity_poly.pdbx_seq_one_letter_code
_entity_poly.pdbx_strand_id
1 'polypeptide(L)'
;MAPAAPPPPATPSPEHTGSALELLVHGVGGATPQEMLGDPRTVRVTGDTTAAVYRRTEDAHGEKHPERYGNEPVAEAYCWSGLTSGNGSRALWLLLLPFMVVNLAHWMRPTATGRTRAVRLYGVLVRLVALSLTVLLTAAACEVALDLLAWQCAGADACAERRSWLGFLSERQDGWWSQP
;
A
#
# COMPACT_ATOMS: atom_id res chain seq x y z
N MET A 1 -10.86 27.14 -50.26
CA MET A 1 -10.52 26.21 -49.17
C MET A 1 -9.40 25.32 -49.70
N ALA A 2 -8.15 25.58 -49.29
CA ALA A 2 -7.00 24.84 -49.80
C ALA A 2 -6.94 23.44 -49.16
N PRO A 3 -6.50 22.39 -49.89
CA PRO A 3 -6.35 21.06 -49.33
C PRO A 3 -5.20 21.04 -48.32
N ALA A 4 -5.42 20.35 -47.20
CA ALA A 4 -4.42 20.18 -46.15
C ALA A 4 -3.23 19.36 -46.66
N ALA A 5 -2.02 19.80 -46.30
CA ALA A 5 -0.79 19.09 -46.62
C ALA A 5 -0.74 17.73 -45.89
N PRO A 6 -0.15 16.68 -46.50
CA PRO A 6 0.00 15.38 -45.86
C PRO A 6 0.91 15.48 -44.63
N PRO A 7 0.66 14.67 -43.58
CA PRO A 7 1.50 14.67 -42.39
C PRO A 7 2.93 14.23 -42.73
N PRO A 8 3.95 14.75 -42.02
CA PRO A 8 5.32 14.32 -42.21
C PRO A 8 5.47 12.82 -41.92
N PRO A 9 6.41 12.13 -42.60
CA PRO A 9 6.68 10.72 -42.33
C PRO A 9 7.04 10.54 -40.86
N ALA A 10 6.47 9.50 -40.23
CA ALA A 10 6.77 9.15 -38.85
C ALA A 10 8.28 8.97 -38.69
N THR A 11 8.86 9.70 -37.74
CA THR A 11 10.25 9.53 -37.35
C THR A 11 10.42 8.09 -36.87
N PRO A 12 11.41 7.32 -37.38
CA PRO A 12 11.67 5.99 -36.85
C PRO A 12 11.92 6.12 -35.35
N SER A 13 11.20 5.34 -34.55
CA SER A 13 11.42 5.26 -33.11
C SER A 13 12.90 5.01 -32.85
N PRO A 14 13.54 5.69 -31.89
CA PRO A 14 14.95 5.51 -31.60
C PRO A 14 15.20 4.02 -31.37
N GLU A 15 16.17 3.45 -32.10
CA GLU A 15 16.60 2.06 -31.91
C GLU A 15 16.99 1.88 -30.44
N HIS A 16 16.13 1.20 -29.68
CA HIS A 16 16.37 0.89 -28.29
C HIS A 16 17.62 0.01 -28.21
N THR A 17 18.74 0.58 -27.77
CA THR A 17 20.03 -0.12 -27.67
C THR A 17 20.08 -1.10 -26.47
N GLY A 18 18.97 -1.27 -25.76
CA GLY A 18 18.80 -2.23 -24.67
C GLY A 18 17.67 -3.21 -24.96
N SER A 19 17.76 -4.41 -24.39
CA SER A 19 16.70 -5.42 -24.50
C SER A 19 15.36 -4.86 -24.01
N ALA A 20 14.30 -5.02 -24.80
CA ALA A 20 12.95 -4.71 -24.34
C ALA A 20 12.58 -5.60 -23.14
N LEU A 21 11.71 -5.12 -22.26
CA LEU A 21 11.29 -5.84 -21.05
C LEU A 21 9.76 -6.03 -21.09
N GLU A 22 9.29 -7.25 -20.86
CA GLU A 22 7.88 -7.56 -20.69
C GLU A 22 7.61 -7.87 -19.21
N LEU A 23 6.77 -7.06 -18.56
CA LEU A 23 6.37 -7.28 -17.18
C LEU A 23 5.01 -7.99 -17.11
N LEU A 24 5.04 -9.27 -16.79
CA LEU A 24 3.88 -10.09 -16.52
C LEU A 24 3.43 -9.84 -15.08
N VAL A 25 2.16 -9.49 -14.90
CA VAL A 25 1.55 -9.23 -13.58
C VAL A 25 0.29 -10.07 -13.44
N HIS A 26 0.23 -10.91 -12.42
CA HIS A 26 -0.96 -11.75 -12.18
C HIS A 26 -2.12 -10.93 -11.59
N GLY A 27 -3.34 -11.41 -11.83
CA GLY A 27 -4.56 -10.88 -11.22
C GLY A 27 -4.69 -11.24 -9.73
N VAL A 28 -5.86 -10.98 -9.15
CA VAL A 28 -6.12 -11.14 -7.70
C VAL A 28 -6.08 -12.60 -7.24
N GLY A 29 -6.34 -13.57 -8.13
CA GLY A 29 -6.28 -15.01 -7.82
C GLY A 29 -4.87 -15.53 -7.51
N GLY A 30 -3.83 -14.72 -7.75
CA GLY A 30 -2.44 -15.14 -7.66
C GLY A 30 -2.03 -15.99 -8.87
N ALA A 31 -0.72 -16.04 -9.12
CA ALA A 31 -0.09 -17.02 -9.99
C ALA A 31 1.36 -17.22 -9.51
N THR A 32 1.89 -18.41 -9.73
CA THR A 32 3.30 -18.69 -9.48
C THR A 32 4.16 -18.08 -10.59
N PRO A 33 5.44 -17.73 -10.32
CA PRO A 33 6.32 -17.25 -11.37
C PRO A 33 6.53 -18.29 -12.47
N GLN A 34 6.43 -19.59 -12.16
CA GLN A 34 6.52 -20.69 -13.12
C GLN A 34 5.35 -20.69 -14.11
N GLU A 35 4.12 -20.48 -13.61
CA GLU A 35 2.93 -20.38 -14.46
C GLU A 35 2.96 -19.13 -15.34
N MET A 36 3.41 -18.01 -14.79
CA MET A 36 3.51 -16.75 -15.53
C MET A 36 4.58 -16.80 -16.62
N LEU A 37 5.74 -17.38 -16.33
CA LEU A 37 6.87 -17.46 -17.27
C LEU A 37 6.84 -18.71 -18.15
N GLY A 38 5.92 -19.64 -17.91
CA GLY A 38 5.85 -20.92 -18.63
C GLY A 38 7.07 -21.82 -18.45
N ASP A 39 7.91 -21.59 -17.43
CA ASP A 39 9.14 -22.34 -17.18
C ASP A 39 9.22 -22.77 -15.70
N PRO A 40 9.49 -24.05 -15.40
CA PRO A 40 9.64 -24.52 -14.03
C PRO A 40 10.88 -23.93 -13.29
N ARG A 41 11.89 -23.46 -14.04
CA ARG A 41 13.17 -22.98 -13.52
C ARG A 41 13.19 -21.45 -13.52
N THR A 42 12.65 -20.86 -12.46
CA THR A 42 12.65 -19.41 -12.25
C THR A 42 13.68 -18.98 -11.21
N VAL A 43 14.19 -17.77 -11.34
CA VAL A 43 15.11 -17.14 -10.39
C VAL A 43 14.57 -15.78 -9.96
N ARG A 44 14.68 -15.47 -8.67
CA ARG A 44 14.31 -14.15 -8.14
C ARG A 44 15.40 -13.14 -8.49
N VAL A 45 15.03 -12.09 -9.20
CA VAL A 45 15.93 -11.00 -9.62
C VAL A 45 15.98 -9.91 -8.56
N THR A 46 14.81 -9.54 -8.01
CA THR A 46 14.69 -8.51 -6.96
C THR A 46 13.46 -8.77 -6.09
N GLY A 47 13.39 -8.09 -4.94
CA GLY A 47 12.35 -8.25 -3.93
C GLY A 47 12.66 -9.34 -2.92
N ASP A 48 11.61 -9.80 -2.23
CA ASP A 48 11.72 -10.70 -1.07
C ASP A 48 10.79 -11.92 -1.22
N THR A 49 10.42 -12.56 -0.11
CA THR A 49 9.49 -13.70 -0.10
C THR A 49 8.03 -13.28 -0.18
N THR A 50 7.74 -11.99 -0.05
CA THR A 50 6.40 -11.39 0.00
C THR A 50 6.00 -10.83 -1.36
N ALA A 51 6.88 -10.06 -1.99
CA ALA A 51 6.71 -9.58 -3.35
C ALA A 51 8.06 -9.55 -4.06
N ALA A 52 8.11 -10.09 -5.27
CA ALA A 52 9.36 -10.24 -6.00
C ALA A 52 9.15 -10.30 -7.51
N VAL A 53 10.19 -9.93 -8.23
CA VAL A 53 10.30 -10.09 -9.67
C VAL A 53 11.14 -11.32 -9.96
N TYR A 54 10.62 -12.17 -10.84
CA TYR A 54 11.24 -13.41 -11.28
C TYR A 54 11.51 -13.38 -12.78
N ARG A 55 12.57 -14.05 -13.19
CA ARG A 55 12.88 -14.36 -14.59
C ARG A 55 13.07 -15.87 -14.75
N ARG A 56 13.04 -16.35 -15.99
CA ARG A 56 13.55 -17.69 -16.31
C ARG A 56 15.04 -17.75 -15.97
N THR A 57 15.53 -18.91 -15.57
CA THR A 57 16.95 -19.08 -15.21
C THR A 57 17.89 -18.73 -16.38
N GLU A 58 17.46 -19.00 -17.61
CA GLU A 58 18.18 -18.62 -18.83
C GLU A 58 18.25 -17.11 -19.05
N ASP A 59 17.29 -16.36 -18.51
CA ASP A 59 17.13 -14.91 -18.64
C ASP A 59 17.66 -14.13 -17.45
N ALA A 60 18.30 -14.81 -16.49
CA ALA A 60 18.83 -14.23 -15.25
C ALA A 60 19.75 -13.01 -15.48
N HIS A 61 20.43 -12.99 -16.63
CA HIS A 61 21.35 -11.93 -17.03
C HIS A 61 20.99 -11.33 -18.40
N GLY A 62 19.70 -11.36 -18.79
CA GLY A 62 19.25 -10.88 -20.11
C GLY A 62 19.69 -9.45 -20.43
N GLU A 63 19.71 -8.57 -19.43
CA GLU A 63 20.22 -7.18 -19.54
C GLU A 63 21.71 -7.08 -19.89
N LYS A 64 22.52 -8.09 -19.53
CA LYS A 64 23.96 -8.14 -19.83
C LYS A 64 24.25 -8.68 -21.22
N HIS A 65 23.24 -9.29 -21.85
CA HIS A 65 23.33 -9.94 -23.16
C HIS A 65 22.16 -9.55 -24.07
N PRO A 66 21.93 -8.24 -24.34
CA PRO A 66 20.83 -7.79 -25.17
C PRO A 66 20.88 -8.39 -26.59
N GLU A 67 22.08 -8.73 -27.09
CA GLU A 67 22.29 -9.41 -28.37
C GLU A 67 21.61 -10.79 -28.47
N ARG A 68 21.36 -11.46 -27.34
CA ARG A 68 20.73 -12.78 -27.30
C ARG A 68 19.24 -12.74 -27.59
N TYR A 69 18.60 -11.61 -27.31
CA TYR A 69 17.14 -11.45 -27.40
C TYR A 69 16.73 -10.69 -28.67
N GLY A 70 17.67 -10.01 -29.35
CA GLY A 70 17.34 -9.23 -30.55
C GLY A 70 16.25 -8.21 -30.24
N ASN A 71 15.09 -8.36 -30.89
CA ASN A 71 13.90 -7.53 -30.66
C ASN A 71 12.85 -8.18 -29.73
N GLU A 72 13.07 -9.42 -29.26
CA GLU A 72 12.17 -10.08 -28.31
C GLU A 72 12.35 -9.49 -26.90
N PRO A 73 11.26 -9.18 -26.19
CA PRO A 73 11.35 -8.68 -24.83
C PRO A 73 11.73 -9.80 -23.85
N VAL A 74 12.54 -9.45 -22.85
CA VAL A 74 12.85 -10.32 -21.72
C VAL A 74 11.64 -10.32 -20.78
N ALA A 75 11.03 -11.49 -20.58
CA ALA A 75 9.85 -11.63 -19.72
C ALA A 75 10.22 -11.67 -18.23
N GLU A 76 9.50 -10.88 -17.44
CA GLU A 76 9.59 -10.78 -15.99
C GLU A 76 8.23 -11.02 -15.34
N ALA A 77 8.17 -11.95 -14.40
CA ALA A 77 6.99 -12.16 -13.59
C ALA A 77 7.09 -11.37 -12.30
N TYR A 78 6.21 -10.38 -12.12
CA TYR A 78 6.01 -9.74 -10.82
C TYR A 78 4.94 -10.49 -10.02
N CYS A 79 5.39 -11.16 -8.97
CA CYS A 79 4.53 -11.89 -8.05
C CYS A 79 4.29 -11.03 -6.81
N TRP A 80 3.02 -10.68 -6.57
CA TRP A 80 2.57 -9.79 -5.49
C TRP A 80 1.50 -10.43 -4.59
N SER A 81 1.06 -11.66 -4.88
CA SER A 81 0.06 -12.38 -4.08
C SER A 81 0.46 -12.48 -2.61
N GLY A 82 1.75 -12.61 -2.34
CA GLY A 82 2.30 -12.58 -1.00
C GLY A 82 2.07 -11.27 -0.27
N LEU A 83 1.63 -10.16 -0.90
CA LEU A 83 1.16 -8.90 -0.25
C LEU A 83 -0.28 -8.95 0.26
N THR A 84 -1.11 -9.87 -0.24
CA THR A 84 -2.53 -9.98 0.13
C THR A 84 -2.87 -11.24 0.92
N SER A 85 -2.04 -12.29 0.90
CA SER A 85 -2.34 -13.60 1.53
C SER A 85 -1.57 -13.97 2.83
N GLY A 86 -0.65 -13.10 3.26
CA GLY A 86 0.28 -13.32 4.39
C GLY A 86 -0.25 -12.95 5.79
N ASN A 87 0.70 -12.64 6.71
CA ASN A 87 0.55 -12.65 8.17
C ASN A 87 -0.68 -11.90 8.76
N GLY A 88 -1.16 -12.34 9.93
CA GLY A 88 -2.38 -11.81 10.58
C GLY A 88 -2.37 -10.31 10.90
N SER A 89 -1.19 -9.69 11.01
CA SER A 89 -1.05 -8.23 11.12
C SER A 89 -1.58 -7.48 9.89
N ARG A 90 -1.84 -8.15 8.77
CA ARG A 90 -2.52 -7.56 7.61
C ARG A 90 -3.99 -7.27 7.82
N ALA A 91 -4.64 -7.92 8.80
CA ALA A 91 -5.98 -7.54 9.21
C ALA A 91 -6.05 -6.09 9.71
N LEU A 92 -4.92 -5.49 10.09
CA LEU A 92 -4.83 -4.07 10.43
C LEU A 92 -5.29 -3.15 9.29
N TRP A 93 -5.17 -3.58 8.03
CA TRP A 93 -5.70 -2.82 6.88
C TRP A 93 -7.22 -2.66 6.94
N LEU A 94 -7.95 -3.56 7.61
CA LEU A 94 -9.40 -3.41 7.82
C LEU A 94 -9.75 -2.17 8.64
N LEU A 95 -8.84 -1.69 9.51
CA LEU A 95 -9.03 -0.40 10.19
C LEU A 95 -9.01 0.78 9.22
N LEU A 96 -8.30 0.65 8.09
CA LEU A 96 -8.18 1.67 7.05
C LEU A 96 -9.28 1.56 5.98
N LEU A 97 -9.95 0.41 5.89
CA LEU A 97 -11.08 0.18 4.98
C LEU A 97 -12.16 1.28 5.03
N PRO A 98 -12.65 1.74 6.20
CA PRO A 98 -13.63 2.84 6.24
C PRO A 98 -13.08 4.15 5.64
N PHE A 99 -11.79 4.44 5.81
CA PHE A 99 -11.16 5.61 5.20
C PHE A 99 -11.07 5.50 3.68
N MET A 100 -10.77 4.30 3.17
CA MET A 100 -10.76 4.02 1.73
C MET A 100 -12.14 4.26 1.11
N VAL A 101 -13.21 3.78 1.76
CA VAL A 101 -14.59 3.98 1.29
C VAL A 101 -14.96 5.46 1.24
N VAL A 102 -14.59 6.23 2.27
CA VAL A 102 -14.87 7.67 2.32
C VAL A 102 -14.05 8.44 1.27
N ASN A 103 -12.80 8.07 1.04
CA ASN A 103 -11.98 8.63 -0.02
C ASN A 103 -12.61 8.33 -1.40
N LEU A 104 -13.04 7.09 -1.64
CA LEU A 104 -13.74 6.73 -2.88
C LEU A 104 -15.03 7.53 -3.06
N ALA A 105 -15.85 7.66 -2.01
CA ALA A 105 -17.07 8.47 -2.04
C ALA A 105 -16.76 9.93 -2.43
N HIS A 106 -15.67 10.50 -1.92
CA HIS A 106 -15.24 11.84 -2.31
C HIS A 106 -14.99 11.96 -3.83
N TRP A 107 -14.31 10.98 -4.43
CA TRP A 107 -14.05 10.93 -5.86
C TRP A 107 -15.29 10.61 -6.70
N MET A 108 -16.25 9.84 -6.17
CA MET A 108 -17.53 9.52 -6.81
C MET A 108 -18.57 10.66 -6.76
N ARG A 109 -18.13 11.89 -6.44
CA ARG A 109 -19.04 13.04 -6.31
C ARG A 109 -19.87 13.27 -7.58
N PRO A 110 -21.21 13.30 -7.50
CA PRO A 110 -22.07 13.45 -8.68
C PRO A 110 -21.83 14.77 -9.43
N THR A 111 -21.71 14.70 -10.76
CA THR A 111 -21.57 15.85 -11.67
C THR A 111 -22.92 16.46 -12.09
N ALA A 112 -23.87 16.55 -11.16
CA ALA A 112 -25.23 17.01 -11.48
C ALA A 112 -25.26 18.53 -11.76
N THR A 113 -25.56 18.91 -13.01
CA THR A 113 -25.86 20.29 -13.40
C THR A 113 -27.26 20.68 -12.87
N GLY A 114 -27.35 21.76 -12.10
CA GLY A 114 -28.62 22.28 -11.54
C GLY A 114 -28.95 21.93 -10.09
N ARG A 115 -28.23 21.01 -9.44
CA ARG A 115 -28.46 20.61 -8.01
C ARG A 115 -27.32 21.02 -7.08
N THR A 116 -26.81 22.23 -7.24
CA THR A 116 -25.60 22.74 -6.55
C THR A 116 -25.65 22.59 -5.03
N ARG A 117 -26.79 22.85 -4.38
CA ARG A 117 -26.97 22.69 -2.92
C ARG A 117 -26.84 21.23 -2.48
N ALA A 118 -27.46 20.29 -3.19
CA ALA A 118 -27.38 18.86 -2.85
C ALA A 118 -25.94 18.32 -3.02
N VAL A 119 -25.24 18.74 -4.07
CA VAL A 119 -23.84 18.35 -4.31
C VAL A 119 -22.89 18.97 -3.27
N ARG A 120 -23.19 20.19 -2.78
CA ARG A 120 -22.47 20.78 -1.64
C ARG A 120 -22.74 20.02 -0.34
N LEU A 121 -24.01 19.71 -0.03
CA LEU A 121 -24.38 18.94 1.15
C LEU A 121 -23.71 17.57 1.17
N TYR A 122 -23.71 16.84 0.04
CA TYR A 122 -22.97 15.59 -0.12
C TYR A 122 -21.49 15.76 0.24
N GLY A 123 -20.83 16.78 -0.31
CA GLY A 123 -19.42 17.05 -0.01
C GLY A 123 -19.15 17.38 1.46
N VAL A 124 -20.06 18.11 2.12
CA VAL A 124 -19.96 18.39 3.57
C VAL A 124 -20.13 17.11 4.37
N LEU A 125 -21.12 16.27 4.06
CA LEU A 125 -21.36 15.01 4.76
C LEU A 125 -20.17 14.06 4.63
N VAL A 126 -19.61 13.90 3.42
CA VAL A 126 -18.40 13.07 3.21
C VAL A 126 -17.22 13.58 4.05
N ARG A 127 -17.02 14.90 4.13
CA ARG A 127 -15.96 15.50 4.96
C ARG A 127 -16.20 15.29 6.46
N LEU A 128 -17.44 15.42 6.93
CA LEU A 128 -17.79 15.16 8.33
C LEU A 128 -17.54 13.69 8.68
N VAL A 129 -17.93 12.75 7.83
CA VAL A 129 -17.63 11.32 8.04
C VAL A 129 -16.12 11.06 8.07
N ALA A 130 -15.35 11.64 7.14
CA ALA A 130 -13.89 11.54 7.13
C ALA A 130 -13.27 12.06 8.44
N LEU A 131 -13.72 13.22 8.90
CA LEU A 131 -13.27 13.83 10.15
C LEU A 131 -13.62 12.95 11.35
N SER A 132 -14.86 12.47 11.45
CA SER A 132 -15.30 11.60 12.54
C SER A 132 -14.50 10.30 12.61
N LEU A 133 -14.24 9.65 11.47
CA LEU A 133 -13.40 8.46 11.41
C LEU A 133 -11.97 8.74 11.92
N THR A 134 -11.40 9.88 11.52
CA THR A 134 -10.06 10.29 11.95
C THR A 134 -10.01 10.51 13.47
N VAL A 135 -11.02 11.19 14.02
CA VAL A 135 -11.14 11.44 15.45
C VAL A 135 -11.30 10.12 16.21
N LEU A 136 -12.17 9.22 15.74
CA LEU A 136 -12.39 7.91 16.35
C LEU A 136 -11.12 7.06 16.35
N LEU A 137 -10.41 6.99 15.21
CA LEU A 137 -9.16 6.24 15.11
C LEU A 137 -8.09 6.81 16.05
N THR A 138 -7.98 8.13 16.13
CA THR A 138 -7.02 8.81 17.02
C THR A 138 -7.36 8.55 18.48
N ALA A 139 -8.62 8.68 18.87
CA ALA A 139 -9.08 8.42 20.23
C ALA A 139 -8.79 6.97 20.64
N ALA A 140 -9.11 6.00 19.78
CA ALA A 140 -8.81 4.59 20.03
C ALA A 140 -7.30 4.33 20.18
N ALA A 141 -6.46 4.97 19.34
CA ALA A 141 -5.01 4.86 19.47
C ALA A 141 -4.49 5.47 20.79
N CYS A 142 -5.04 6.61 21.21
CA CYS A 142 -4.74 7.23 22.50
C CYS A 142 -5.18 6.35 23.67
N GLU A 143 -6.36 5.75 23.62
CA GLU A 143 -6.87 4.82 24.63
C GLU A 143 -5.93 3.63 24.81
N VAL A 144 -5.57 2.95 23.71
CA VAL A 144 -4.61 1.84 23.75
C VAL A 144 -3.26 2.28 24.31
N ALA A 145 -2.75 3.45 23.91
CA ALA A 145 -1.48 3.96 24.45
C ALA A 145 -1.56 4.22 25.96
N LEU A 146 -2.67 4.79 26.44
CA LEU A 146 -2.91 5.03 27.86
C LEU A 146 -3.03 3.72 28.64
N ASP A 147 -3.73 2.72 28.09
CA ASP A 147 -3.87 1.40 28.70
C ASP A 147 -2.52 0.70 28.84
N LEU A 148 -1.68 0.74 27.80
CA LEU A 148 -0.32 0.20 27.84
C LEU A 148 0.56 0.93 28.87
N LEU A 149 0.44 2.26 28.98
CA LEU A 149 1.18 3.04 29.96
C LEU A 149 0.72 2.74 31.40
N ALA A 150 -0.59 2.67 31.62
CA ALA A 150 -1.16 2.37 32.94
C ALA A 150 -0.80 0.95 33.38
N TRP A 151 -1.01 -0.06 32.54
CA TRP A 151 -0.83 -1.45 32.95
C TRP A 151 0.61 -1.95 32.83
N GLN A 152 1.35 -1.57 31.78
CA GLN A 152 2.70 -2.11 31.57
C GLN A 152 3.80 -1.23 32.18
N CYS A 153 3.60 0.08 32.25
CA CYS A 153 4.61 0.97 32.83
C CYS A 153 4.33 1.29 34.31
N ALA A 154 3.09 1.59 34.72
CA ALA A 154 2.81 1.85 36.13
C ALA A 154 2.76 0.57 36.99
N GLY A 155 2.52 -0.61 36.38
CA GLY A 155 2.64 -1.91 37.04
C GLY A 155 4.06 -2.46 37.18
N ALA A 156 5.09 -1.78 36.63
CA ALA A 156 6.49 -2.20 36.70
C ALA A 156 7.34 -1.18 37.49
N ASP A 157 7.82 -1.58 38.67
CA ASP A 157 8.50 -0.71 39.65
C ASP A 157 9.64 0.12 39.05
N ALA A 158 10.48 -0.50 38.20
CA ALA A 158 11.63 0.16 37.57
C ALA A 158 11.23 1.27 36.57
N CYS A 159 10.03 1.22 36.00
CA CYS A 159 9.55 2.21 35.03
C CYS A 159 8.90 3.41 35.74
N ALA A 160 8.12 3.15 36.79
CA ALA A 160 7.53 4.19 37.64
C ALA A 160 8.60 5.02 38.38
N GLU A 161 9.65 4.39 38.91
CA GLU A 161 10.74 5.10 39.62
C GLU A 161 11.56 6.04 38.70
N ARG A 162 11.70 5.68 37.41
CA ARG A 162 12.50 6.47 36.45
C ARG A 162 11.74 7.63 35.81
N ARG A 163 10.41 7.66 35.95
CA ARG A 163 9.50 8.64 35.33
C ARG A 163 8.61 9.25 36.43
N SER A 164 9.19 10.14 37.24
CA SER A 164 8.51 10.74 38.40
C SER A 164 7.19 11.47 38.11
N TRP A 165 6.96 11.94 36.87
CA TRP A 165 5.68 12.53 36.45
C TRP A 165 4.53 11.50 36.33
N LEU A 166 4.83 10.19 36.32
CA LEU A 166 3.85 9.11 36.36
C LEU A 166 3.43 8.75 37.81
N GLY A 167 3.93 9.44 38.83
CA GLY A 167 3.62 9.16 40.24
C GLY A 167 2.12 9.17 40.57
N PHE A 168 1.34 10.01 39.89
CA PHE A 168 -0.13 10.06 39.98
C PHE A 168 -0.82 8.74 39.56
N LEU A 169 -0.20 7.94 38.69
CA LEU A 169 -0.69 6.64 38.23
C LEU A 169 -0.12 5.46 39.04
N SER A 170 0.84 5.69 39.93
CA SER A 170 1.51 4.61 40.66
C SER A 170 0.76 4.25 41.95
N GLU A 171 0.49 2.96 42.15
CA GLU A 171 -0.20 2.45 43.35
C GLU A 171 0.58 2.72 44.65
N ARG A 172 1.91 2.82 44.60
CA ARG A 172 2.77 2.99 45.80
C ARG A 172 2.93 4.43 46.28
N GLN A 173 2.48 5.43 45.52
CA GLN A 173 2.57 6.85 45.91
C GLN A 173 1.24 7.43 46.43
N ASP A 174 0.27 6.59 46.80
CA ASP A 174 -1.11 7.00 47.09
C ASP A 174 -1.68 7.87 45.96
N GLY A 175 -1.33 7.53 44.71
CA GLY A 175 -1.84 8.19 43.53
C GLY A 175 -3.35 8.00 43.43
N TRP A 176 -4.04 8.90 42.73
CA TRP A 176 -5.51 8.94 42.60
C TRP A 176 -6.17 7.58 42.21
N TRP A 177 -5.42 6.67 41.60
CA TRP A 177 -5.86 5.34 41.17
C TRP A 177 -5.50 4.19 42.13
N SER A 178 -4.94 4.46 43.32
CA SER A 178 -4.70 3.42 44.32
C SER A 178 -6.03 2.79 44.76
N GLN A 179 -6.09 1.46 44.78
CA GLN A 179 -7.21 0.74 45.38
C GLN A 179 -7.35 1.17 46.86
N PRO A 180 -8.59 1.28 47.40
CA PRO A 180 -8.82 1.67 48.79
C PRO A 180 -8.22 0.68 49.80
#